data_AF-A0A9N9XHU6-F1
#
_entry.id   AF-A0A9N9XHU6-F1
#
_cell.length_a   1.000
_cell.length_b   1.000
_cell.length_c   1.000
_cell.angle_alpha   90.00
_cell.angle_beta   90.00
_cell.angle_gamma   90.00
#
_symmetry.space_group_name_H-M   'P 1'
#
loop_
_entity.id
_entity.type
_entity.pdbx_description
1 polymer ?
#
loop_
_entity_poly.entity_id
_entity_poly.type
_entity_poly.pdbx_seq_one_letter_code
_entity_poly.pdbx_strand_id
1 'polypeptide(L)'
;ITIKHCCDYKYLGITISQDETLEKAIREINTSGRKAIIMLNNILWDQSISKRNKNRIYETIVKSITLYCKVWPLKERTLTTLKATEIILWRIAARRSRRGITNERIREIMGIKRTITDDLTTKQLIWFGNIQR
;
A
#
# COMPACT_ATOMS: atom_id res chain seq x y z
N ILE A 1 -1.91 12.05 38.38
CA ILE A 1 -2.04 12.34 36.93
C ILE A 1 -3.46 11.95 36.52
N THR A 2 -4.31 12.91 36.16
CA THR A 2 -5.68 12.66 35.68
C THR A 2 -5.66 12.53 34.16
N ILE A 3 -5.89 11.31 33.66
CA ILE A 3 -6.00 11.05 32.22
C ILE A 3 -7.37 11.54 31.77
N LYS A 4 -7.40 12.56 30.90
CA LYS A 4 -8.63 13.08 30.30
C LYS A 4 -9.01 12.22 29.10
N HIS A 5 -10.31 11.99 28.94
CA HIS A 5 -10.88 11.32 27.78
C HIS A 5 -10.58 12.11 26.50
N CYS A 6 -10.16 11.42 25.43
CA CYS A 6 -9.83 11.99 24.13
C CYS A 6 -10.52 11.20 23.02
N CYS A 7 -11.30 11.88 22.17
CA CYS A 7 -12.09 11.22 21.12
C CYS A 7 -11.24 10.76 19.93
N ASP A 8 -10.14 11.46 19.64
CA ASP A 8 -9.23 11.19 18.53
C ASP A 8 -7.78 11.29 19.04
N TYR A 9 -7.07 10.17 19.05
CA TYR A 9 -5.67 10.10 19.49
C TYR A 9 -4.76 9.60 18.37
N LYS A 10 -3.69 10.33 18.07
CA LYS A 10 -2.71 9.92 17.06
C LYS A 10 -1.60 9.09 17.69
N TYR A 11 -1.59 7.81 17.40
CA TYR A 11 -0.56 6.87 17.87
C TYR A 11 0.22 6.29 16.69
N LEU A 12 1.55 6.38 16.74
CA LEU A 12 2.45 5.85 15.70
C LEU A 12 2.06 6.29 14.27
N GLY A 13 1.53 7.51 14.13
CA GLY A 13 1.14 8.07 12.84
C GLY A 13 -0.29 7.75 12.38
N ILE A 14 -1.04 6.94 13.14
CA ILE A 14 -2.41 6.53 12.84
C ILE A 14 -3.37 7.18 13.83
N THR A 15 -4.50 7.69 13.35
CA THR A 15 -5.55 8.22 14.23
C THR A 15 -6.44 7.08 14.75
N ILE A 16 -6.45 6.90 16.07
CA ILE A 16 -7.36 6.01 16.79
C ILE A 16 -8.54 6.86 17.24
N SER A 17 -9.70 6.60 16.66
CA SER A 17 -10.96 7.27 17.02
C SER A 17 -11.78 6.40 17.96
N GLN A 18 -12.54 7.04 18.85
CA GLN A 18 -13.43 6.38 19.82
C GLN A 18 -14.52 5.51 19.17
N ASP A 19 -14.94 5.85 17.93
CA ASP A 19 -15.89 5.06 17.14
C ASP A 19 -15.31 3.73 16.60
N GLU A 20 -14.12 3.32 17.05
CA GLU A 20 -13.41 2.07 16.71
C GLU A 20 -13.34 1.76 15.20
N THR A 21 -13.50 2.75 14.33
CA THR A 21 -13.54 2.50 12.90
C THR A 21 -12.13 2.36 12.38
N LEU A 22 -11.66 1.12 12.49
CA LEU A 22 -10.53 0.51 11.80
C LEU A 22 -10.36 1.03 10.34
N GLU A 23 -11.48 1.37 9.71
CA GLU A 23 -11.53 1.96 8.38
C GLU A 23 -10.82 3.32 8.24
N LYS A 24 -10.89 4.21 9.23
CA LYS A 24 -10.28 5.56 9.15
C LYS A 24 -8.76 5.43 9.03
N ALA A 25 -8.16 4.62 9.88
CA ALA A 25 -6.75 4.29 9.85
C ALA A 25 -6.32 3.58 8.55
N ILE A 26 -7.13 2.64 8.04
CA ILE A 26 -6.87 2.00 6.73
C ILE A 26 -6.86 3.05 5.60
N ARG A 27 -7.80 4.00 5.62
CA ARG A 27 -7.85 5.10 4.64
C ARG A 27 -6.63 6.01 4.77
N GLU A 28 -6.19 6.32 5.98
CA GLU A 28 -4.99 7.13 6.25
C GLU A 28 -3.71 6.45 5.74
N ILE A 29 -3.55 5.14 5.96
CA ILE A 29 -2.42 4.36 5.43
C ILE A 29 -2.43 4.35 3.90
N ASN A 30 -3.59 4.07 3.29
CA ASN A 30 -3.74 4.13 1.83
C ASN A 30 -3.39 5.50 1.26
N THR A 31 -3.82 6.56 1.96
CA THR A 31 -3.50 7.95 1.58
C THR A 31 -2.00 8.22 1.70
N SER A 32 -1.36 7.73 2.76
CA SER A 32 0.09 7.84 2.97
C SER A 32 0.87 7.09 1.89
N GLY A 33 0.44 5.88 1.53
CA GLY A 33 1.01 5.11 0.41
C GLY A 33 0.90 5.87 -0.91
N ARG A 34 -0.26 6.47 -1.21
CA ARG A 34 -0.44 7.32 -2.40
C ARG A 34 0.44 8.57 -2.38
N LYS A 35 0.58 9.23 -1.24
CA LYS A 35 1.48 10.38 -1.08
C LYS A 35 2.93 9.98 -1.37
N ALA A 36 3.38 8.83 -0.87
CA ALA A 36 4.71 8.31 -1.17
C ALA A 36 4.90 8.07 -2.68
N ILE A 37 3.90 7.53 -3.38
CA ILE A 37 3.95 7.36 -4.85
C ILE A 37 4.10 8.72 -5.55
N ILE A 38 3.34 9.73 -5.14
CA ILE A 38 3.41 11.09 -5.71
C ILE A 38 4.79 11.71 -5.47
N MET A 39 5.33 11.59 -4.26
CA MET A 39 6.68 12.09 -3.94
C MET A 39 7.76 11.39 -4.77
N LEU A 40 7.59 10.09 -5.01
CA LEU A 40 8.51 9.30 -5.82
C LEU A 40 8.29 9.46 -7.33
N ASN A 41 7.35 10.30 -7.78
CA ASN A 41 6.95 10.40 -9.18
C ASN A 41 8.13 10.68 -10.12
N ASN A 42 9.01 11.61 -9.76
CA ASN A 42 10.18 11.97 -10.58
C ASN A 42 11.13 10.76 -10.76
N ILE A 43 11.38 10.02 -9.68
CA ILE A 43 12.22 8.83 -9.67
C ILE A 43 11.57 7.70 -10.47
N LEU A 44 10.26 7.51 -10.31
CA LEU A 44 9.51 6.50 -11.05
C LEU A 44 9.41 6.84 -12.54
N TRP A 45 9.42 8.11 -12.92
CA TRP A 45 9.35 8.55 -14.32
C TRP A 45 10.71 8.56 -15.04
N ASP A 46 11.81 8.60 -14.27
CA ASP A 46 13.17 8.64 -14.81
C ASP A 46 13.51 7.38 -15.63
N GLN A 47 14.08 7.56 -16.82
CA GLN A 47 14.52 6.49 -17.71
C GLN A 47 15.90 5.93 -17.35
N SER A 48 16.73 6.71 -16.66
CA SER A 48 18.04 6.25 -16.20
C SER A 48 17.93 5.11 -15.19
N ILE A 49 16.81 5.06 -14.47
CA ILE A 49 16.55 4.07 -13.43
C ILE A 49 15.96 2.81 -14.04
N SER A 50 16.68 1.70 -13.88
CA SER A 50 16.23 0.38 -14.32
C SER A 50 14.90 -0.01 -13.67
N LYS A 51 14.10 -0.81 -14.39
CA LYS A 51 12.84 -1.38 -13.85
C LYS A 51 13.05 -2.13 -12.54
N ARG A 52 14.16 -2.87 -12.43
CA ARG A 52 14.55 -3.60 -11.21
C ARG A 52 14.70 -2.67 -10.01
N ASN A 53 15.33 -1.51 -10.20
CA ASN A 53 15.50 -0.53 -9.12
C ASN A 53 14.18 0.14 -8.75
N LYS A 54 13.31 0.44 -9.72
CA LYS A 54 11.95 0.92 -9.45
C LYS A 54 11.12 -0.08 -8.64
N ASN A 55 11.24 -1.38 -8.96
CA ASN A 55 10.58 -2.44 -8.19
C ASN A 55 11.11 -2.51 -6.76
N ARG A 56 12.42 -2.39 -6.55
CA ARG A 56 13.03 -2.34 -5.21
C ARG A 56 12.55 -1.14 -4.39
N ILE A 57 12.44 0.03 -5.00
CA ILE A 57 11.93 1.25 -4.35
C ILE A 57 10.48 1.04 -3.91
N TYR A 58 9.65 0.46 -4.78
CA TYR A 58 8.28 0.08 -4.44
C TYR A 58 8.25 -0.89 -3.25
N GLU A 59 9.03 -1.97 -3.30
CA GLU A 59 9.10 -2.97 -2.24
C GLU A 59 9.52 -2.39 -0.89
N THR A 60 10.48 -1.45 -0.91
CA THR A 60 11.08 -0.88 0.30
C THR A 60 10.20 0.19 0.93
N ILE A 61 9.55 1.05 0.14
CA ILE A 61 8.83 2.22 0.64
C ILE A 61 7.32 2.00 0.59
N VAL A 62 6.77 1.81 -0.61
CA VAL A 62 5.31 1.81 -0.80
C VAL A 62 4.71 0.54 -0.22
N LYS A 63 5.30 -0.63 -0.51
CA LYS A 63 4.85 -1.92 0.01
C LYS A 63 5.04 -2.01 1.53
N SER A 64 6.09 -1.42 2.10
CA SER A 64 6.29 -1.41 3.56
C SER A 64 5.25 -0.55 4.29
N ILE A 65 4.97 0.68 3.81
CA ILE A 65 3.92 1.55 4.35
C ILE A 65 2.56 0.87 4.26
N THR A 66 2.25 0.29 3.10
CA THR A 66 0.93 -0.28 2.83
C THR A 66 0.70 -1.60 3.59
N LEU A 67 1.73 -2.45 3.69
CA LEU A 67 1.67 -3.71 4.44
C LEU A 67 1.99 -3.55 5.93
N TYR A 68 2.20 -2.33 6.44
CA TYR A 68 2.32 -2.08 7.88
C TYR A 68 1.06 -2.52 8.64
N CYS A 69 -0.08 -2.50 7.96
CA CYS A 69 -1.41 -2.88 8.43
C CYS A 69 -1.59 -4.40 8.68
N LYS A 70 -0.52 -5.14 9.05
CA LYS A 70 -0.42 -6.62 9.16
C LYS A 70 -1.56 -7.32 9.93
N VAL A 71 -2.33 -6.57 10.72
CA VAL A 71 -3.23 -7.06 11.77
C VAL A 71 -4.72 -6.80 11.45
N TRP A 72 -5.04 -6.10 10.37
CA TRP A 72 -6.36 -5.48 10.22
C TRP A 72 -7.24 -6.32 9.28
N PRO A 73 -8.49 -6.69 9.66
CA PRO A 73 -9.42 -7.32 8.74
C PRO A 73 -9.75 -6.36 7.59
N LEU A 74 -9.22 -6.66 6.40
CA LEU A 74 -9.46 -5.80 5.23
C LEU A 74 -10.75 -6.21 4.53
N LYS A 75 -11.67 -5.26 4.43
CA LYS A 75 -12.84 -5.37 3.55
C LYS A 75 -12.42 -5.39 2.08
N GLU A 76 -13.23 -6.01 1.23
CA GLU A 76 -12.98 -6.10 -0.22
C GLU A 76 -12.77 -4.73 -0.88
N ARG A 77 -13.53 -3.71 -0.45
CA ARG A 77 -13.37 -2.31 -0.91
C ARG A 77 -11.94 -1.78 -0.72
N THR A 78 -11.32 -2.13 0.41
CA THR A 78 -9.93 -1.75 0.70
C THR A 78 -8.96 -2.47 -0.23
N LEU A 79 -9.15 -3.77 -0.44
CA LEU A 79 -8.32 -4.57 -1.36
C LEU A 79 -8.37 -4.01 -2.79
N THR A 80 -9.56 -3.63 -3.27
CA THR A 80 -9.72 -3.00 -4.59
C THR A 80 -8.98 -1.66 -4.66
N THR A 81 -9.05 -0.86 -3.60
CA THR A 81 -8.33 0.42 -3.50
C THR A 81 -6.81 0.24 -3.51
N LEU A 82 -6.32 -0.81 -2.84
CA LEU A 82 -4.91 -1.20 -2.81
C LEU A 82 -4.41 -1.64 -4.20
N LYS A 83 -5.14 -2.56 -4.85
CA LYS A 83 -4.85 -3.00 -6.22
C LYS A 83 -4.83 -1.84 -7.21
N ALA A 84 -5.76 -0.90 -7.09
CA ALA A 84 -5.81 0.29 -7.94
C ALA A 84 -4.58 1.19 -7.72
N THR A 85 -4.17 1.37 -6.47
CA THR A 85 -3.00 2.19 -6.09
C THR A 85 -1.69 1.58 -6.62
N GLU A 86 -1.56 0.26 -6.53
CA GLU A 86 -0.44 -0.50 -7.10
C GLU A 86 -0.36 -0.30 -8.63
N ILE A 87 -1.49 -0.42 -9.34
CA ILE A 87 -1.54 -0.21 -10.79
C ILE A 87 -1.18 1.23 -11.18
N ILE A 88 -1.60 2.24 -10.40
CA ILE A 88 -1.23 3.64 -10.66
C ILE A 88 0.30 3.80 -10.61
N LEU A 89 0.96 3.24 -9.60
CA LEU A 89 2.42 3.27 -9.50
C LEU A 89 3.06 2.61 -10.73
N TRP A 90 2.58 1.43 -11.14
CA TRP A 90 3.16 0.73 -12.28
C TRP A 90 2.93 1.47 -13.61
N ARG A 91 1.80 2.17 -13.75
CA ARG A 91 1.54 3.03 -14.91
C ARG A 91 2.52 4.20 -14.99
N ILE A 92 2.78 4.85 -13.85
CA ILE A 92 3.78 5.93 -13.75
C ILE A 92 5.17 5.38 -14.09
N ALA A 93 5.57 4.26 -13.48
CA ALA A 93 6.85 3.63 -13.70
C ALA A 93 7.08 3.19 -15.16
N ALA A 94 6.03 2.70 -15.81
CA ALA A 94 6.02 2.31 -17.22
C ALA A 94 5.80 3.49 -18.18
N ARG A 95 5.53 4.70 -17.67
CA ARG A 95 5.21 5.92 -18.43
C ARG A 95 4.04 5.72 -19.40
N ARG A 96 3.02 4.97 -18.98
CA ARG A 96 1.85 4.66 -19.79
C ARG A 96 0.63 5.41 -19.29
N SER A 97 -0.10 6.01 -20.23
CA SER A 97 -1.34 6.71 -19.92
C SER A 97 -2.43 5.72 -19.48
N ARG A 98 -3.53 6.27 -18.96
CA ARG A 98 -4.68 5.47 -18.52
C ARG A 98 -5.41 4.78 -19.68
N ARG A 99 -5.26 5.28 -20.91
CA ARG A 99 -6.01 4.82 -22.09
C ARG A 99 -5.16 3.86 -22.93
N GLY A 100 -5.76 2.74 -23.35
CA GLY A 100 -5.19 1.84 -24.36
C GLY A 100 -4.35 0.66 -23.87
N ILE A 101 -4.14 0.49 -22.55
CA ILE A 101 -3.38 -0.66 -22.00
C ILE A 101 -4.09 -1.24 -20.78
N THR A 102 -4.29 -2.56 -20.79
CA THR A 102 -4.90 -3.35 -19.71
C THR A 102 -3.99 -3.41 -18.48
N ASN A 103 -4.58 -3.65 -17.31
CA ASN A 103 -3.81 -3.69 -16.06
C ASN A 103 -2.85 -4.88 -16.03
N GLU A 104 -3.22 -5.98 -16.68
CA GLU A 104 -2.46 -7.21 -16.85
C GLU A 104 -1.21 -6.93 -17.68
N ARG A 105 -1.36 -6.23 -18.81
CA ARG A 105 -0.24 -5.88 -19.69
C ARG A 105 0.78 -4.97 -19.00
N ILE A 106 0.35 -4.07 -18.12
CA ILE A 106 1.28 -3.23 -17.33
C ILE A 106 2.09 -4.07 -16.36
N ARG A 107 1.46 -5.05 -15.71
CA ARG A 107 2.18 -5.97 -14.81
C ARG A 107 3.21 -6.79 -15.58
N GLU A 108 2.87 -7.28 -16.78
CA GLU A 108 3.82 -7.96 -17.67
C GLU A 108 5.01 -7.07 -18.04
N ILE A 109 4.75 -5.81 -18.46
CA ILE A 109 5.81 -4.84 -18.82
C ILE A 109 6.77 -4.60 -17.66
N MET A 110 6.26 -4.57 -16.43
CA MET A 110 7.02 -4.36 -15.20
C MET A 110 7.58 -5.65 -14.58
N GLY A 111 7.24 -6.82 -15.14
CA GLY A 111 7.68 -8.12 -14.65
C GLY A 111 7.12 -8.49 -13.27
N ILE A 112 5.93 -7.99 -12.93
CA ILE A 112 5.32 -8.17 -11.60
C ILE A 112 4.55 -9.49 -11.57
N LYS A 113 5.02 -10.44 -10.75
CA LYS A 113 4.40 -11.77 -10.59
C LYS A 113 3.41 -11.85 -9.42
N ARG A 114 3.64 -11.07 -8.36
CA ARG A 114 2.81 -11.05 -7.15
C ARG A 114 2.17 -9.68 -6.99
N THR A 115 0.90 -9.66 -6.62
CA THR A 115 0.19 -8.43 -6.30
C THR A 115 0.29 -8.10 -4.82
N ILE A 116 -0.01 -6.84 -4.48
CA ILE A 116 -0.03 -6.38 -3.09
C ILE A 116 -0.98 -7.20 -2.21
N THR A 117 -2.07 -7.73 -2.77
CA THR A 117 -3.01 -8.56 -2.04
C THR A 117 -2.46 -9.94 -1.74
N ASP A 118 -1.68 -10.53 -2.66
CA ASP A 118 -1.06 -11.84 -2.42
C ASP A 118 -0.03 -11.75 -1.30
N ASP A 119 0.76 -10.66 -1.30
CA ASP A 119 1.71 -10.36 -0.24
C ASP A 119 1.03 -10.11 1.11
N LEU A 120 -0.13 -9.45 1.10
CA LEU A 120 -0.92 -9.21 2.30
C LEU A 120 -1.44 -10.53 2.87
N THR A 121 -2.07 -11.38 2.06
CA THR A 121 -2.58 -12.69 2.48
C THR A 121 -1.44 -13.55 3.03
N THR A 122 -0.29 -13.56 2.36
CA THR A 122 0.90 -14.27 2.85
C THR A 122 1.32 -13.78 4.23
N LYS A 123 1.35 -12.45 4.44
CA LYS A 123 1.70 -11.88 5.76
C LYS A 123 0.66 -12.18 6.84
N GLN A 124 -0.63 -12.14 6.51
CA GLN A 124 -1.71 -12.49 7.44
C GLN A 124 -1.60 -13.96 7.88
N LEU A 125 -1.32 -14.87 6.94
CA LEU A 125 -1.11 -16.29 7.24
C LEU A 125 0.11 -16.52 8.14
N ILE A 126 1.24 -15.85 7.87
CA ILE A 126 2.44 -15.92 8.72
C ILE A 126 2.12 -15.42 10.13
N TRP A 127 1.41 -14.29 10.27
CA TRP A 127 1.02 -13.75 11.55
C TRP A 127 0.09 -14.69 12.32
N PHE A 128 -0.91 -15.25 11.65
CA PHE A 128 -1.82 -16.23 12.24
C PHE A 128 -1.07 -17.47 12.74
N GLY A 129 -0.15 -18.01 11.93
CA GLY A 129 0.70 -19.14 12.32
C GLY A 129 1.59 -18.84 13.53
N ASN A 130 2.04 -17.59 13.71
CA ASN A 130 2.79 -17.18 14.90
C ASN A 130 1.93 -17.08 16.15
N ILE A 131 0.63 -16.80 16.05
CA ILE A 131 -0.28 -16.75 17.21
C ILE A 131 -0.68 -18.15 17.66
N GLN A 132 -0.81 -19.08 16.71
CA GLN A 132 -1.19 -20.46 17.02
C GLN A 132 -0.05 -21.31 17.60
N ARG A 133 1.17 -20.77 17.66
CA ARG A 133 2.37 -21.45 18.12
C ARG A 133 2.68 -21.06 19.57
#